data_AF-A0A963AM63-F1
#
_entry.id   AF-A0A963AM63-F1
#
_cell.length_a   1.000
_cell.length_b   1.000
_cell.length_c   1.000
_cell.angle_alpha   90.00
_cell.angle_beta   90.00
_cell.angle_gamma   90.00
#
_symmetry.space_group_name_H-M   'P 1'
#
loop_
_entity.id
_entity.type
_entity.pdbx_description
1 polymer ?
#
loop_
_entity_poly.entity_id
_entity_poly.type
_entity_poly.pdbx_seq_one_letter_code
_entity_poly.pdbx_strand_id
1 'polypeptide(L)'
;MADVEHDRDSTTGLETWQSQGKGVSFSFTQLLPDQSRAYFQGRGFQPANAELVAVACVFQTVIRNRADAVAPVDLDLSGWRVIRMQGNTRPPRLEADWQREWERCQVAGPARTAFRWSLFPTRQSFQPGDWNMGMVTFNLPPGERFDLELTWRQDGKPRRLVFNALRCAPDQP
;
A
#
# COMPACT_ATOMS: atom_id res chain seq x y z
N MET A 1 9.82 20.27 6.05
CA MET A 1 9.49 18.91 5.57
C MET A 1 8.14 18.54 6.17
N ALA A 2 7.38 17.62 5.58
CA ALA A 2 6.18 17.14 6.26
C ALA A 2 6.61 16.15 7.34
N ASP A 3 6.14 16.31 8.56
CA ASP A 3 6.44 15.38 9.64
C ASP A 3 5.60 14.11 9.44
N VAL A 4 6.21 12.96 9.72
CA VAL A 4 5.53 11.67 9.73
C VAL A 4 5.04 11.42 11.15
N GLU A 5 3.74 11.30 11.30
CA GLU A 5 3.08 10.89 12.53
C GLU A 5 2.85 9.38 12.51
N HIS A 6 2.98 8.76 13.67
CA HIS A 6 2.69 7.36 13.90
C HIS A 6 1.68 7.24 15.05
N ASP A 7 0.59 6.54 14.78
CA ASP A 7 -0.46 6.27 15.76
C ASP A 7 -0.73 4.76 15.84
N ARG A 8 -1.22 4.32 17.00
CA ARG A 8 -1.64 2.94 17.22
C ARG A 8 -3.04 2.95 17.81
N ASP A 9 -3.98 2.39 17.08
CA ASP A 9 -5.37 2.29 17.50
C ASP A 9 -5.47 1.42 18.77
N SER A 10 -6.08 1.97 19.83
CA SER A 10 -6.14 1.32 21.14
C SER A 10 -7.05 0.08 21.18
N THR A 11 -7.96 -0.05 20.21
CA THR A 11 -8.97 -1.11 20.18
C THR A 11 -8.48 -2.31 19.37
N THR A 12 -7.91 -2.04 18.21
CA THR A 12 -7.46 -3.03 17.23
C THR A 12 -5.96 -3.31 17.31
N GLY A 13 -5.19 -2.41 17.93
CA GLY A 13 -3.74 -2.48 17.99
C GLY A 13 -3.04 -2.20 16.66
N LEU A 14 -3.80 -1.87 15.60
CA LEU A 14 -3.30 -1.53 14.27
C LEU A 14 -2.54 -0.21 14.30
N GLU A 15 -1.43 -0.18 13.59
CA GLU A 15 -0.62 1.03 13.45
C GLU A 15 -0.92 1.75 12.14
N THR A 16 -0.88 3.07 12.22
CA THR A 16 -1.00 3.98 11.07
C THR A 16 0.19 4.93 11.04
N TRP A 17 0.81 5.04 9.87
CA TRP A 17 1.79 6.08 9.59
C TRP A 17 1.18 7.08 8.62
N GLN A 18 1.27 8.36 8.93
CA GLN A 18 0.71 9.41 8.09
C GLN A 18 1.65 10.60 7.97
N SER A 19 1.63 11.24 6.81
CA SER A 19 2.31 12.51 6.59
C SER A 19 1.32 13.47 5.95
N GLN A 20 1.22 14.66 6.52
CA GLN A 20 0.40 15.74 6.00
C GLN A 20 1.29 16.87 5.48
N GLY A 21 1.63 16.80 4.19
CA GLY A 21 2.30 17.90 3.50
C GLY A 21 1.31 18.96 3.01
N LYS A 22 1.82 20.16 2.73
CA LYS A 22 1.03 21.25 2.12
C LYS A 22 0.44 20.89 0.75
N GLY A 23 1.03 19.92 0.04
CA GLY A 23 0.61 19.53 -1.31
C GLY A 23 -0.10 18.17 -1.38
N VAL A 24 0.34 17.20 -0.60
CA VAL A 24 -0.19 15.84 -0.62
C VAL A 24 -0.13 15.26 0.78
N SER A 25 -1.14 14.46 1.13
CA SER A 25 -1.08 13.62 2.32
C SER A 25 -1.08 12.15 1.93
N PHE A 26 -0.30 11.37 2.67
CA PHE A 26 -0.22 9.93 2.58
C PHE A 26 -0.58 9.35 3.95
N SER A 27 -1.36 8.28 3.97
CA SER A 27 -1.66 7.49 5.16
C SER A 27 -1.55 6.01 4.81
N PHE A 28 -0.86 5.26 5.67
CA PHE A 28 -0.64 3.82 5.57
C PHE A 28 -1.08 3.18 6.89
N THR A 29 -2.25 2.55 6.88
CA THR A 29 -2.76 1.78 8.01
C THR A 29 -2.53 0.30 7.75
N GLN A 30 -1.98 -0.41 8.73
CA GLN A 30 -1.84 -1.86 8.66
C GLN A 30 -3.18 -2.54 8.34
N LEU A 31 -3.14 -3.61 7.55
CA LEU A 31 -4.23 -4.58 7.46
C LEU A 31 -3.76 -5.90 8.07
N LEU A 32 -4.53 -6.49 8.97
CA LEU A 32 -4.14 -7.77 9.59
C LEU A 32 -4.12 -8.89 8.54
N PRO A 33 -3.24 -9.90 8.68
CA PRO A 33 -3.28 -11.10 7.85
C PRO A 33 -4.67 -11.76 7.87
N ASP A 34 -5.29 -11.94 9.05
CA ASP A 34 -6.65 -12.48 9.19
C ASP A 34 -7.71 -11.70 8.42
N GLN A 35 -7.65 -10.37 8.51
CA GLN A 35 -8.55 -9.49 7.76
C GLN A 35 -8.34 -9.66 6.25
N SER A 36 -7.09 -9.75 5.79
CA SER A 36 -6.76 -9.99 4.39
C SER A 36 -7.27 -11.34 3.90
N ARG A 37 -7.04 -12.42 4.68
CA ARG A 37 -7.54 -13.77 4.38
C ARG A 37 -9.05 -13.75 4.19
N ALA A 38 -9.77 -13.26 5.20
CA ALA A 38 -11.23 -13.20 5.18
C ALA A 38 -11.76 -12.35 4.00
N TYR A 39 -11.14 -11.20 3.76
CA TYR A 39 -11.53 -10.28 2.69
C TYR A 39 -11.43 -10.92 1.30
N PHE A 40 -10.34 -11.64 1.01
CA PHE A 40 -10.15 -12.27 -0.30
C PHE A 40 -10.89 -13.60 -0.44
N GLN A 41 -11.01 -14.39 0.62
CA GLN A 41 -11.86 -15.59 0.60
C GLN A 41 -13.33 -15.22 0.32
N GLY A 42 -13.84 -14.15 0.93
CA GLY A 42 -15.16 -13.60 0.62
C GLY A 42 -15.34 -13.11 -0.82
N ARG A 43 -14.25 -13.01 -1.60
CA ARG A 43 -14.23 -12.64 -3.03
C ARG A 43 -13.93 -13.82 -3.95
N GLY A 44 -14.01 -15.05 -3.43
CA GLY A 44 -13.86 -16.27 -4.21
C GLY A 44 -12.43 -16.76 -4.36
N PHE A 45 -11.47 -16.23 -3.57
CA PHE A 45 -10.16 -16.86 -3.47
C PHE A 45 -10.26 -18.15 -2.65
N GLN A 46 -9.57 -19.20 -3.13
CA GLN A 46 -9.31 -20.38 -2.30
C GLN A 46 -8.41 -20.01 -1.12
N PRO A 47 -8.51 -20.71 0.03
CA PRO A 47 -7.72 -20.39 1.22
C PRO A 47 -6.21 -20.24 0.95
N ALA A 48 -5.63 -21.16 0.18
CA ALA A 48 -4.20 -21.11 -0.18
C ALA A 48 -3.82 -19.84 -0.98
N ASN A 49 -4.69 -19.33 -1.85
CA ASN A 49 -4.41 -18.14 -2.65
C ASN A 49 -4.64 -16.86 -1.84
N ALA A 50 -5.64 -16.84 -0.95
CA ALA A 50 -5.86 -15.73 -0.04
C ALA A 50 -4.68 -15.57 0.95
N GLU A 51 -4.11 -16.69 1.39
CA GLU A 51 -2.96 -16.72 2.29
C GLU A 51 -1.73 -16.02 1.68
N LEU A 52 -1.48 -16.22 0.37
CA LEU A 52 -0.37 -15.56 -0.32
C LEU A 52 -0.42 -14.03 -0.20
N VAL A 53 -1.62 -13.44 -0.18
CA VAL A 53 -1.79 -11.99 0.01
C VAL A 53 -1.70 -11.60 1.47
N ALA A 54 -2.32 -12.39 2.35
CA ALA A 54 -2.38 -12.11 3.78
C ALA A 54 -0.99 -11.96 4.42
N VAL A 55 -0.04 -12.78 3.97
CA VAL A 55 1.34 -12.74 4.47
C VAL A 55 2.25 -11.81 3.66
N ALA A 56 1.72 -11.05 2.69
CA ALA A 56 2.48 -10.17 1.82
C ALA A 56 2.59 -8.72 2.32
N CYS A 57 2.38 -8.49 3.63
CA CYS A 57 2.45 -7.18 4.27
C CYS A 57 1.54 -6.14 3.59
N VAL A 58 0.28 -6.16 3.97
CA VAL A 58 -0.78 -5.37 3.35
C VAL A 58 -1.02 -4.10 4.17
N PHE A 59 -1.09 -2.97 3.48
CA PHE A 59 -1.50 -1.69 4.05
C PHE A 59 -2.69 -1.14 3.29
N GLN A 60 -3.71 -0.69 4.03
CA GLN A 60 -4.67 0.25 3.49
C GLN A 60 -3.97 1.60 3.30
N THR A 61 -3.95 2.08 2.07
CA THR A 61 -3.30 3.33 1.69
C THR A 61 -4.35 4.35 1.31
N VAL A 62 -4.25 5.55 1.88
CA VAL A 62 -5.05 6.71 1.48
C VAL A 62 -4.12 7.81 1.02
N ILE A 63 -4.38 8.34 -0.18
CA ILE A 63 -3.63 9.46 -0.73
C ILE A 63 -4.60 10.55 -1.16
N ARG A 64 -4.29 11.79 -0.79
CA ARG A 64 -5.10 12.96 -1.12
C ARG A 64 -4.24 14.10 -1.62
N ASN A 65 -4.61 14.68 -2.75
CA ASN A 65 -4.06 15.93 -3.22
C ASN A 65 -4.68 17.07 -2.39
N ARG A 66 -3.83 17.77 -1.63
CA ARG A 66 -4.18 18.91 -0.78
C ARG A 66 -3.62 20.23 -1.31
N ALA A 67 -3.03 20.21 -2.51
CA ALA A 67 -2.47 21.39 -3.12
C ALA A 67 -3.56 22.40 -3.52
N ASP A 68 -3.13 23.61 -3.85
CA ASP A 68 -4.01 24.61 -4.45
C ASP A 68 -4.52 24.15 -5.83
N ALA A 69 -5.47 24.91 -6.38
CA ALA A 69 -6.27 24.54 -7.55
C ALA A 69 -5.50 24.28 -8.85
N VAL A 70 -4.17 24.44 -8.88
CA VAL A 70 -3.35 24.35 -10.11
C VAL A 70 -2.25 23.29 -10.05
N ALA A 71 -2.13 22.55 -8.94
CA ALA A 71 -1.02 21.62 -8.75
C ALA A 71 -1.51 20.14 -8.73
N PRO A 72 -1.59 19.47 -9.90
CA PRO A 72 -1.87 18.04 -9.95
C PRO A 72 -0.73 17.23 -9.31
N VAL A 73 -1.09 16.04 -8.81
CA VAL A 73 -0.16 15.06 -8.23
C VAL A 73 -0.22 13.79 -9.08
N ASP A 74 0.92 13.40 -9.65
CA ASP A 74 1.06 12.14 -10.38
C ASP A 74 1.84 11.12 -9.55
N LEU A 75 1.26 9.94 -9.42
CA LEU A 75 1.83 8.81 -8.71
C LEU A 75 2.15 7.65 -9.64
N ASP A 76 3.30 7.03 -9.37
CA ASP A 76 3.71 5.75 -9.93
C ASP A 76 4.39 4.92 -8.83
N LEU A 77 3.68 3.89 -8.33
CA LEU A 77 4.14 3.01 -7.26
C LEU A 77 5.39 2.21 -7.69
N SER A 78 5.66 2.03 -8.99
CA SER A 78 6.88 1.36 -9.45
C SER A 78 8.16 2.14 -9.15
N GLY A 79 8.03 3.45 -8.89
CA GLY A 79 9.13 4.31 -8.45
C GLY A 79 9.47 4.14 -6.96
N TRP A 80 8.53 3.63 -6.16
CA TRP A 80 8.69 3.50 -4.72
C TRP A 80 9.70 2.42 -4.34
N ARG A 81 10.26 2.54 -3.14
CA ARG A 81 11.32 1.66 -2.65
C ARG A 81 11.02 1.22 -1.22
N VAL A 82 10.89 -0.08 -1.05
CA VAL A 82 10.86 -0.78 0.24
C VAL A 82 12.30 -1.08 0.63
N ILE A 83 12.77 -0.47 1.71
CA ILE A 83 14.13 -0.58 2.21
C ILE A 83 14.06 -1.43 3.49
N ARG A 84 14.55 -2.68 3.41
CA ARG A 84 14.61 -3.57 4.57
C ARG A 84 15.77 -3.16 5.50
N MET A 85 15.68 -3.53 6.77
CA MET A 85 16.75 -3.31 7.75
C MET A 85 18.10 -3.93 7.35
N GLN A 86 18.09 -4.97 6.51
CA GLN A 86 19.29 -5.63 6.00
C GLN A 86 19.94 -4.89 4.81
N GLY A 87 19.39 -3.73 4.42
CA GLY A 87 19.94 -2.85 3.38
C GLY A 87 19.55 -3.21 1.95
N ASN A 88 18.77 -4.27 1.72
CA ASN A 88 18.24 -4.58 0.40
C ASN A 88 16.99 -3.76 0.08
N THR A 89 16.97 -3.19 -1.12
CA THR A 89 15.90 -2.35 -1.63
C THR A 89 15.14 -3.06 -2.74
N ARG A 90 13.80 -3.02 -2.69
CA ARG A 90 12.94 -3.59 -3.74
C ARG A 90 11.71 -2.72 -3.98
N PRO A 91 11.06 -2.80 -5.16
CA PRO A 91 9.77 -2.14 -5.35
C PRO A 91 8.68 -2.82 -4.52
N PRO A 92 7.54 -2.14 -4.27
CA PRO A 92 6.31 -2.79 -3.84
C PRO A 92 5.89 -3.87 -4.85
N ARG A 93 5.10 -4.85 -4.41
CA ARG A 93 4.50 -5.83 -5.32
C ARG A 93 3.28 -5.20 -5.97
N LEU A 94 3.31 -5.05 -7.29
CA LEU A 94 2.32 -4.30 -8.07
C LEU A 94 1.18 -5.21 -8.53
N GLU A 95 0.09 -4.59 -8.99
CA GLU A 95 -1.08 -5.30 -9.52
C GLU A 95 -0.72 -6.30 -10.63
N ALA A 96 0.14 -5.89 -11.57
CA ALA A 96 0.58 -6.76 -12.66
C ALA A 96 1.40 -7.97 -12.15
N ASP A 97 2.14 -7.84 -11.06
CA ASP A 97 2.89 -8.95 -10.45
C ASP A 97 1.93 -9.98 -9.84
N TRP A 98 0.86 -9.49 -9.22
CA TRP A 98 -0.21 -10.34 -8.70
C TRP A 98 -1.02 -11.02 -9.79
N GLN A 99 -1.37 -10.34 -10.88
CA GLN A 99 -2.10 -10.99 -11.98
C GLN A 99 -1.33 -12.17 -12.58
N ARG A 100 0.00 -12.03 -12.73
CA ARG A 100 0.86 -13.14 -13.17
C ARG A 100 0.87 -14.30 -12.18
N GLU A 101 0.86 -14.02 -10.87
CA GLU A 101 0.71 -15.06 -9.84
C GLU A 101 -0.66 -15.76 -9.97
N TRP A 102 -1.73 -14.99 -10.10
CA TRP A 102 -3.09 -15.49 -10.20
C TRP A 102 -3.33 -16.33 -11.45
N GLU A 103 -2.68 -16.01 -12.56
CA GLU A 103 -2.67 -16.86 -13.75
C GLU A 103 -2.00 -18.20 -13.49
N ARG A 104 -0.84 -18.20 -12.82
CA ARG A 104 -0.11 -19.43 -12.46
C ARG A 104 -0.90 -20.29 -11.47
N CYS A 105 -1.58 -19.67 -10.52
CA CYS A 105 -2.46 -20.33 -9.55
C CYS A 105 -3.86 -20.64 -10.08
N GLN A 106 -4.14 -20.34 -11.36
CA GLN A 106 -5.44 -20.55 -12.01
C GLN A 106 -6.63 -19.95 -11.24
N VAL A 107 -6.44 -18.77 -10.62
CA VAL A 107 -7.50 -18.05 -9.91
C VAL A 107 -8.59 -17.61 -10.90
N ALA A 108 -9.85 -17.82 -10.52
CA ALA A 108 -10.99 -17.47 -11.36
C ALA A 108 -11.03 -15.97 -11.73
N GLY A 109 -11.46 -15.67 -12.95
CA GLY A 109 -11.52 -14.30 -13.49
C GLY A 109 -12.27 -13.28 -12.61
N PRO A 110 -13.44 -13.61 -12.03
CA PRO A 110 -14.14 -12.71 -11.10
C PRO A 110 -13.31 -12.36 -9.86
N ALA A 111 -12.66 -13.36 -9.25
CA ALA A 111 -11.80 -13.15 -8.07
C ALA A 111 -10.58 -12.26 -8.42
N ARG A 112 -9.94 -12.51 -9.57
CA ARG A 112 -8.84 -11.66 -10.08
C ARG A 112 -9.25 -10.20 -10.30
N THR A 113 -10.47 -9.98 -10.82
CA THR A 113 -11.04 -8.63 -10.99
C THR A 113 -11.30 -7.96 -9.64
N ALA A 114 -11.92 -8.68 -8.70
CA ALA A 114 -12.16 -8.16 -7.35
C ALA A 114 -10.85 -7.82 -6.62
N PHE A 115 -9.80 -8.62 -6.81
CA PHE A 115 -8.47 -8.34 -6.29
C PHE A 115 -7.90 -7.04 -6.88
N ARG A 116 -7.91 -6.90 -8.21
CA ARG A 116 -7.44 -5.68 -8.90
C ARG A 116 -8.16 -4.43 -8.38
N TRP A 117 -9.47 -4.48 -8.16
CA TRP A 117 -10.25 -3.36 -7.64
C TRP A 117 -10.00 -3.06 -6.16
N SER A 118 -9.38 -3.99 -5.43
CA SER A 118 -9.04 -3.78 -4.02
C SER A 118 -7.67 -3.13 -3.84
N LEU A 119 -6.79 -3.21 -4.85
CA LEU A 119 -5.48 -2.60 -4.80
C LEU A 119 -5.52 -1.10 -5.10
N PHE A 120 -4.59 -0.37 -4.50
CA PHE A 120 -4.29 0.99 -4.93
C PHE A 120 -3.69 0.95 -6.35
N PRO A 121 -4.15 1.79 -7.29
CA PRO A 121 -3.66 1.75 -8.67
C PRO A 121 -2.15 1.98 -8.74
N THR A 122 -1.44 1.21 -9.57
CA THR A 122 0.00 1.39 -9.79
C THR A 122 0.33 2.82 -10.25
N ARG A 123 -0.53 3.41 -11.09
CA ARG A 123 -0.41 4.79 -11.57
C ARG A 123 -1.72 5.52 -11.37
N GLN A 124 -1.64 6.75 -10.87
CA GLN A 124 -2.81 7.60 -10.70
C GLN A 124 -2.43 9.08 -10.70
N SER A 125 -3.23 9.89 -11.40
CA SER A 125 -3.16 11.34 -11.35
C SER A 125 -4.31 11.86 -10.49
N PHE A 126 -4.01 12.83 -9.62
CA PHE A 126 -4.95 13.46 -8.70
C PHE A 126 -5.03 14.95 -9.03
N GLN A 127 -6.23 15.42 -9.38
CA GLN A 127 -6.52 16.84 -9.39
C GLN A 127 -6.58 17.38 -7.96
N PRO A 128 -6.47 18.71 -7.77
CA PRO A 128 -6.61 19.32 -6.45
C PRO A 128 -7.93 18.93 -5.79
N GLY A 129 -7.85 18.41 -4.56
CA GLY A 129 -9.00 17.91 -3.81
C GLY A 129 -9.29 16.42 -3.99
N ASP A 130 -8.80 15.79 -5.06
CA ASP A 130 -8.96 14.36 -5.31
C ASP A 130 -8.27 13.53 -4.22
N TRP A 131 -8.87 12.38 -3.97
CA TRP A 131 -8.29 11.35 -3.11
C TRP A 131 -8.68 9.97 -3.59
N ASN A 132 -7.90 8.98 -3.20
CA ASN A 132 -8.21 7.59 -3.45
C ASN A 132 -7.69 6.73 -2.31
N MET A 133 -8.22 5.51 -2.24
CA MET A 133 -7.86 4.52 -1.26
C MET A 133 -7.77 3.14 -1.92
N GLY A 134 -6.86 2.32 -1.41
CA GLY A 134 -6.71 0.94 -1.83
C GLY A 134 -5.59 0.24 -1.07
N MET A 135 -5.45 -1.06 -1.29
CA MET A 135 -4.40 -1.85 -0.66
C MET A 135 -3.08 -1.74 -1.41
N VAL A 136 -1.97 -1.62 -0.68
CA VAL A 136 -0.61 -1.78 -1.22
C VAL A 136 0.04 -2.96 -0.51
N THR A 137 0.78 -3.76 -1.27
CA THR A 137 1.49 -4.95 -0.75
C THR A 137 2.99 -4.79 -0.91
N PHE A 138 3.75 -5.04 0.16
CA PHE A 138 5.21 -4.86 0.17
C PHE A 138 6.00 -6.18 0.09
N ASN A 139 5.30 -7.32 0.03
CA ASN A 139 5.87 -8.68 -0.09
C ASN A 139 6.87 -9.02 1.03
N LEU A 140 6.72 -8.37 2.19
CA LEU A 140 7.51 -8.59 3.41
C LEU A 140 6.75 -9.60 4.29
N PRO A 141 7.44 -10.47 5.04
CA PRO A 141 6.81 -11.34 6.01
C PRO A 141 6.12 -10.52 7.12
N PRO A 142 5.10 -11.10 7.77
CA PRO A 142 4.42 -10.48 8.90
C PRO A 142 5.38 -10.01 10.00
N GLY A 143 5.06 -8.88 10.63
CA GLY A 143 5.86 -8.30 11.71
C GLY A 143 7.18 -7.62 11.30
N GLU A 144 7.63 -7.77 10.04
CA GLU A 144 8.89 -7.16 9.60
C GLU A 144 8.84 -5.62 9.61
N ARG A 145 9.95 -4.99 10.03
CA ARG A 145 10.15 -3.54 9.97
C ARG A 145 10.93 -3.12 8.72
N PHE A 146 10.56 -1.99 8.14
CA PHE A 146 11.17 -1.45 6.93
C PHE A 146 11.00 0.06 6.85
N ASP A 147 11.82 0.72 6.02
CA ASP A 147 11.58 2.08 5.61
C ASP A 147 10.92 2.09 4.21
N LEU A 148 10.04 3.05 3.97
CA LEU A 148 9.35 3.22 2.70
C LEU A 148 9.71 4.58 2.11
N GLU A 149 10.43 4.55 1.01
CA GLU A 149 10.70 5.74 0.20
C GLU A 149 9.66 5.86 -0.90
N LEU A 150 8.92 6.97 -0.85
CA LEU A 150 7.92 7.36 -1.83
C LEU A 150 8.49 8.39 -2.78
N THR A 151 8.09 8.27 -4.03
CA THR A 151 8.33 9.30 -5.05
C THR A 151 7.02 9.63 -5.75
N TRP A 152 6.79 10.91 -6.01
CA TRP A 152 5.67 11.39 -6.82
C TRP A 152 6.10 12.61 -7.63
N ARG A 153 5.29 13.03 -8.59
CA ARG A 153 5.45 14.30 -9.28
C ARG A 153 4.34 15.24 -8.84
N GLN A 154 4.71 16.49 -8.59
CA GLN A 154 3.76 17.56 -8.28
C GLN A 154 4.22 18.82 -9.01
N ASP A 155 3.32 19.42 -9.81
CA ASP A 155 3.67 20.55 -10.67
C ASP A 155 4.89 20.24 -11.57
N GLY A 156 4.90 19.04 -12.16
CA GLY A 156 5.99 18.56 -13.02
C GLY A 156 7.34 18.33 -12.32
N LYS A 157 7.44 18.52 -10.99
CA LYS A 157 8.69 18.35 -10.24
C LYS A 157 8.66 17.06 -9.44
N PRO A 158 9.74 16.25 -9.47
CA PRO A 158 9.82 15.08 -8.62
C PRO A 158 9.90 15.50 -7.16
N ARG A 159 9.22 14.75 -6.32
CA ARG A 159 9.18 14.89 -4.86
C ARG A 159 9.46 13.53 -4.24
N ARG A 160 9.99 13.56 -3.03
CA ARG A 160 10.35 12.37 -2.25
C ARG A 160 9.97 12.56 -0.79
N LEU A 161 9.56 11.46 -0.17
CA LEU A 161 9.29 11.36 1.26
C LEU A 161 9.74 9.97 1.73
N VAL A 162 10.33 9.89 2.91
CA VAL A 162 10.68 8.62 3.53
C VAL A 162 9.82 8.46 4.78
N PHE A 163 9.12 7.35 4.87
CA PHE A 163 8.52 6.89 6.10
C PHE A 163 9.48 5.88 6.76
N ASN A 164 9.92 6.19 7.97
CA ASN A 164 10.84 5.34 8.71
C ASN A 164 10.10 4.35 9.59
N ALA A 165 10.67 3.16 9.76
CA ALA A 165 10.25 2.13 10.70
C ALA A 165 8.76 1.75 10.57
N LEU A 166 8.24 1.67 9.34
CA LEU A 166 6.99 0.97 9.07
C LEU A 166 7.11 -0.47 9.56
N ARG A 167 6.01 -1.02 10.06
CA ARG A 167 5.93 -2.41 10.48
C ARG A 167 4.80 -3.12 9.76
N CYS A 168 5.07 -4.28 9.18
CA CYS A 168 4.01 -5.17 8.72
C CYS A 168 3.19 -5.67 9.90
N ALA A 169 1.86 -5.78 9.75
CA ALA A 169 1.03 -6.38 10.78
C ALA A 169 1.58 -7.78 11.15
N PRO A 170 1.71 -8.12 12.44
CA PRO A 170 2.07 -9.47 12.83
C PRO A 170 0.93 -10.43 12.46
N ASP A 171 1.31 -11.67 12.17
CA ASP A 171 0.35 -12.76 11.98
C ASP A 171 0.18 -13.43 13.34
N GLN A 172 -0.89 -13.08 14.04
CA GLN A 172 -1.21 -13.63 15.35
C GLN A 172 -2.48 -14.48 15.21
N PRO A 173 -2.46 -15.74 15.68
CA PRO A 173 -3.64 -16.61 15.68
C PRO A 173 -4.73 -16.14 16.65
#